data_AF-A0A962YDQ0-F1
#
_entry.id   AF-A0A962YDQ0-F1
#
_cell.length_a   1.000
_cell.length_b   1.000
_cell.length_c   1.000
_cell.angle_alpha   90.00
_cell.angle_beta   90.00
_cell.angle_gamma   90.00
#
_symmetry.space_group_name_H-M   'P 1'
#
loop_
_entity.id
_entity.type
_entity.pdbx_description
1 polymer ?
#
loop_
_entity_poly.entity_id
_entity_poly.type
_entity_poly.pdbx_seq_one_letter_code
_entity_poly.pdbx_strand_id
1 'polypeptide(L)'
;LVTGFVETILMNGEVDRITDFISTETYLQHNTGIADGLDGLGAALGAMAEQGISMVYSNLHIVVAEGNFVFTASEGTLGDAPTAFFDLFRVEEDKIVEHWDIVASIPDQMAHDNGKF
;
A
#
# COMPACT_ATOMS: atom_id res chain seq x y z
N LEU A 1 3.02 6.65 12.21
CA LEU A 1 3.19 7.12 10.82
C LEU A 1 2.56 6.13 9.84
N VAL A 2 3.19 4.97 9.56
CA VAL A 2 2.76 4.04 8.50
C VAL A 2 1.34 3.48 8.69
N THR A 3 0.96 3.03 9.89
CA THR A 3 -0.44 2.62 10.15
C THR A 3 -1.44 3.72 9.79
N GLY A 4 -1.14 4.97 10.17
CA GLY A 4 -1.99 6.11 9.83
C GLY A 4 -2.04 6.38 8.32
N PHE A 5 -0.95 6.15 7.59
CA PHE A 5 -0.94 6.22 6.13
C PHE A 5 -1.86 5.16 5.51
N VAL A 6 -1.75 3.90 5.95
CA VAL A 6 -2.62 2.82 5.46
C VAL A 6 -4.09 3.13 5.73
N GLU A 7 -4.44 3.53 6.95
CA GLU A 7 -5.83 3.82 7.32
C GLU A 7 -6.37 5.06 6.59
N THR A 8 -5.62 6.16 6.59
CA THR A 8 -6.09 7.45 6.06
C THR A 8 -6.11 7.45 4.54
N ILE A 9 -5.05 6.95 3.90
CA ILE A 9 -4.88 7.04 2.45
C ILE A 9 -5.40 5.78 1.77
N LEU A 10 -4.93 4.60 2.17
CA LEU A 10 -5.21 3.35 1.45
C LEU A 10 -6.62 2.79 1.75
N MET A 11 -7.09 2.92 2.98
CA MET A 11 -8.42 2.44 3.39
C MET A 11 -9.51 3.51 3.21
N ASN A 12 -9.28 4.74 3.68
CA ASN A 12 -10.31 5.79 3.63
C ASN A 12 -10.26 6.66 2.35
N GLY A 13 -9.21 6.55 1.53
CA GLY A 13 -9.10 7.29 0.27
C GLY A 13 -8.89 8.79 0.44
N GLU A 14 -8.42 9.27 1.61
CA GLU A 14 -8.17 10.70 1.87
C GLU A 14 -6.87 11.19 1.20
N VAL A 15 -6.74 11.00 -0.12
CA VAL A 15 -5.51 11.24 -0.89
C VAL A 15 -4.95 12.67 -0.80
N ASP A 16 -5.79 13.65 -0.51
CA ASP A 16 -5.37 15.04 -0.28
C ASP A 16 -4.41 15.18 0.92
N ARG A 17 -4.36 14.16 1.79
CA ARG A 17 -3.52 14.09 2.97
C ARG A 17 -2.26 13.27 2.77
N ILE A 18 -1.95 12.83 1.55
CA ILE A 18 -0.83 11.91 1.30
C ILE A 18 0.52 12.49 1.76
N THR A 19 0.71 13.80 1.66
CA THR A 19 1.93 14.51 2.08
C THR A 19 2.04 14.67 3.61
N ASP A 20 0.98 14.37 4.37
CA ASP A 20 1.07 14.22 5.83
C ASP A 20 1.99 13.03 6.18
N PHE A 21 2.08 12.04 5.29
CA PHE A 21 2.78 10.77 5.53
C PHE A 21 4.02 10.56 4.68
N ILE A 22 3.93 10.82 3.36
CA ILE A 22 5.04 10.61 2.41
C ILE A 22 5.87 11.89 2.28
N SER A 23 7.19 11.74 2.17
CA SER A 23 8.09 12.86 1.91
C SER A 23 7.88 13.45 0.53
N THR A 24 7.80 14.78 0.45
CA THR A 24 7.72 15.53 -0.81
C THR A 24 9.07 15.69 -1.49
N GLU A 25 10.17 15.38 -0.80
CA GLU A 25 11.53 15.53 -1.32
C GLU A 25 12.11 14.21 -1.84
N THR A 26 11.76 13.08 -1.21
CA THR A 26 12.28 11.76 -1.58
C THR A 26 11.21 10.70 -1.37
N TYR A 27 10.83 10.02 -2.45
CA TYR A 27 9.98 8.83 -2.39
C TYR A 27 10.41 7.85 -3.48
N LEU A 28 11.22 6.88 -3.08
CA LEU A 28 11.75 5.83 -3.95
C LEU A 28 10.71 4.70 -4.10
N GLN A 29 10.34 4.36 -5.33
CA GLN A 29 9.30 3.39 -5.63
C GLN A 29 9.90 2.13 -6.26
N HIS A 30 9.65 0.97 -5.64
CA HIS A 30 10.12 -0.31 -6.15
C HIS A 30 9.02 -1.15 -6.79
N ASN A 31 7.75 -0.75 -6.70
CA ASN A 31 6.68 -1.36 -7.49
C ASN A 31 7.00 -1.17 -8.98
N THR A 32 7.21 -2.29 -9.68
CA THR A 32 7.61 -2.32 -11.09
C THR A 32 6.63 -1.66 -12.07
N GLY A 33 5.37 -1.43 -11.65
CA GLY A 33 4.34 -0.78 -12.45
C GLY A 33 4.13 0.71 -12.14
N ILE A 34 4.85 1.28 -11.16
CA ILE A 34 4.65 2.65 -10.68
C ILE A 34 5.97 3.43 -10.83
N ALA A 35 5.91 4.62 -11.42
CA ALA A 35 7.08 5.48 -11.52
C ALA A 35 7.46 6.10 -10.16
N ASP A 36 8.71 6.54 -10.04
CA ASP A 36 9.23 7.17 -8.82
C ASP A 36 8.50 8.46 -8.43
N GLY A 37 8.58 8.79 -7.13
CA GLY A 37 8.06 10.04 -6.57
C GLY A 37 6.53 10.06 -6.43
N LEU A 38 6.03 11.13 -5.81
CA LEU A 38 4.59 11.35 -5.63
C LEU A 38 3.87 11.54 -6.97
N ASP A 39 4.51 12.14 -7.96
CA ASP A 39 3.95 12.30 -9.30
C ASP A 39 3.72 10.95 -9.98
N GLY A 40 4.68 10.02 -9.86
CA GLY A 40 4.57 8.68 -10.39
C GLY A 40 3.46 7.86 -9.73
N LEU A 41 3.36 7.95 -8.39
CA LEU A 41 2.27 7.34 -7.64
C LEU A 41 0.89 7.92 -8.03
N GLY A 42 0.79 9.25 -8.10
CA GLY A 42 -0.44 9.94 -8.48
C GLY A 42 -0.90 9.59 -9.89
N ALA A 43 0.04 9.52 -10.85
CA ALA A 43 -0.25 9.10 -12.22
C ALA A 43 -0.76 7.65 -12.29
N ALA A 44 -0.16 6.72 -11.53
CA ALA A 44 -0.61 5.33 -11.48
C ALA A 44 -2.03 5.21 -10.91
N LEU A 45 -2.32 5.88 -9.79
CA LEU A 45 -3.67 5.88 -9.19
C LEU A 45 -4.71 6.50 -10.13
N GLY A 46 -4.37 7.60 -10.81
CA GLY A 46 -5.23 8.21 -11.83
C GLY A 46 -5.53 7.27 -12.99
N ALA A 47 -4.50 6.60 -13.54
CA ALA A 47 -4.66 5.66 -14.64
C ALA A 47 -5.51 4.43 -14.26
N MET A 48 -5.40 3.95 -13.02
CA MET A 48 -6.27 2.88 -12.50
C MET A 48 -7.73 3.36 -12.41
N ALA A 49 -7.96 4.57 -11.89
CA ALA A 49 -9.30 5.14 -11.78
C ALA A 49 -9.96 5.34 -13.16
N GLU A 50 -9.21 5.80 -14.17
CA GLU A 50 -9.69 5.94 -15.55
C GLU A 50 -10.10 4.60 -16.17
N GLN A 51 -9.42 3.51 -15.79
CA GLN A 51 -9.73 2.15 -16.21
C GLN A 51 -10.86 1.50 -15.37
N GLY A 52 -11.39 2.21 -14.38
CA GLY A 52 -12.40 1.68 -13.46
C GLY A 52 -11.86 0.60 -12.53
N ILE A 53 -10.54 0.51 -12.35
CA ILE A 53 -9.91 -0.45 -11.45
C ILE A 53 -9.81 0.20 -10.07
N SER A 54 -10.60 -0.29 -9.12
CA SER A 54 -10.52 0.14 -7.72
C SER A 54 -9.55 -0.73 -6.93
N MET A 55 -8.60 -0.11 -6.24
CA MET A 55 -7.82 -0.76 -5.20
C MET A 55 -8.42 -0.36 -3.85
N VAL A 56 -8.95 -1.32 -3.11
CA VAL A 56 -9.65 -1.06 -1.84
C VAL A 56 -8.97 -1.86 -0.75
N TYR A 57 -8.52 -1.19 0.31
CA TYR A 57 -8.00 -1.85 1.51
C TYR A 57 -9.13 -1.94 2.53
N SER A 58 -9.38 -3.13 3.07
CA SER A 58 -10.47 -3.38 4.02
C SER A 58 -9.99 -3.70 5.42
N ASN A 59 -8.81 -4.29 5.58
CA ASN A 59 -8.29 -4.64 6.89
C ASN A 59 -6.76 -4.61 6.95
N LEU A 60 -6.20 -4.16 8.06
CA LEU A 60 -4.76 -4.18 8.35
C LEU A 60 -4.48 -5.27 9.39
N HIS A 61 -3.97 -6.42 8.92
CA HIS A 61 -3.79 -7.61 9.74
C HIS A 61 -2.51 -7.60 10.57
N ILE A 62 -1.39 -7.24 9.93
CA ILE A 62 -0.06 -7.31 10.54
C ILE A 62 0.65 -5.98 10.34
N VAL A 63 1.27 -5.47 11.40
CA VAL A 63 2.22 -4.38 11.36
C VAL A 63 3.48 -4.82 12.11
N VAL A 64 4.62 -4.83 11.44
CA VAL A 64 5.93 -5.13 12.05
C VAL A 64 6.85 -3.96 11.79
N ALA A 65 7.41 -3.37 12.84
CA ALA A 65 8.38 -2.29 12.72
C ALA A 65 9.73 -2.73 13.30
N GLU A 66 10.80 -2.54 12.53
CA GLU A 66 12.17 -2.82 12.94
C GLU A 66 13.11 -1.73 12.41
N GLY A 67 13.79 -1.04 13.33
CA GLY A 67 14.60 0.12 12.98
C GLY A 67 13.76 1.19 12.31
N ASN A 68 14.10 1.53 11.07
CA ASN A 68 13.36 2.47 10.24
C ASN A 68 12.51 1.82 9.15
N PHE A 69 12.32 0.51 9.21
CA PHE A 69 11.43 -0.23 8.30
C PHE A 69 10.12 -0.57 8.99
N VAL A 70 9.03 -0.51 8.23
CA VAL A 70 7.71 -0.94 8.68
C VAL A 70 7.08 -1.79 7.59
N PHE A 71 6.79 -3.05 7.91
CA PHE A 71 6.04 -3.97 7.09
C PHE A 71 4.55 -3.93 7.48
N THR A 72 3.67 -3.97 6.49
CA THR A 72 2.24 -4.14 6.65
C THR A 72 1.71 -5.29 5.81
N ALA A 73 0.82 -6.08 6.39
CA ALA A 73 0.00 -7.04 5.65
C ALA A 73 -1.47 -6.62 5.74
N SER A 74 -2.05 -6.28 4.59
CA SER A 74 -3.42 -5.81 4.49
C SER A 74 -4.24 -6.69 3.57
N GLU A 75 -5.54 -6.78 3.85
CA GLU A 75 -6.54 -7.42 3.00
C GLU A 75 -7.37 -6.36 2.28
N GLY A 76 -7.87 -6.70 1.11
CA GLY A 76 -8.75 -5.85 0.33
C GLY A 76 -9.15 -6.47 -1.00
N THR A 77 -9.45 -5.61 -1.98
CA THR A 77 -9.73 -6.02 -3.36
C THR A 77 -8.95 -5.21 -4.38
N LEU A 78 -8.64 -5.85 -5.50
CA LEU A 78 -8.18 -5.20 -6.72
C LEU A 78 -9.22 -5.46 -7.82
N GLY A 79 -9.98 -4.42 -8.18
CA GLY A 79 -11.29 -4.60 -8.77
C GLY A 79 -12.19 -5.39 -7.81
N ASP A 80 -12.74 -6.50 -8.31
CA ASP A 80 -13.57 -7.42 -7.52
C ASP A 80 -12.79 -8.61 -6.93
N ALA A 81 -11.48 -8.73 -7.22
CA ALA A 81 -10.69 -9.87 -6.80
C ALA A 81 -10.16 -9.71 -5.36
N PRO A 82 -10.44 -10.64 -4.43
CA PRO A 82 -9.84 -10.66 -3.10
C PRO A 82 -8.31 -10.66 -3.20
N THR A 83 -7.68 -9.73 -2.49
CA THR A 83 -6.26 -9.42 -2.66
C THR A 83 -5.61 -9.14 -1.32
N ALA A 84 -4.42 -9.69 -1.13
CA ALA A 84 -3.52 -9.33 -0.05
C ALA A 84 -2.47 -8.35 -0.57
N PHE A 85 -2.25 -7.28 0.20
CA PHE A 85 -1.24 -6.26 -0.03
C PHE A 85 -0.17 -6.40 1.05
N PHE A 86 1.05 -6.71 0.63
CA PHE A 86 2.20 -6.82 1.51
C PHE A 86 3.17 -5.70 1.17
N ASP A 87 3.20 -4.69 2.02
CA ASP A 87 3.95 -3.47 1.79
C ASP A 87 5.10 -3.38 2.80
N LEU A 88 6.26 -2.96 2.32
CA LEU A 88 7.38 -2.59 3.15
C LEU A 88 7.68 -1.11 2.91
N PHE A 89 7.76 -0.35 3.98
CA PHE A 89 8.08 1.07 3.95
C PHE A 89 9.39 1.32 4.68
N ARG A 90 10.21 2.24 4.14
CA ARG A 90 11.27 2.88 4.92
C ARG A 90 10.83 4.27 5.33
N VAL A 91 11.14 4.60 6.58
CA VAL A 91 10.83 5.89 7.20
C VAL A 91 12.12 6.65 7.47
N GLU A 92 12.09 7.95 7.28
CA GLU A 92 13.18 8.88 7.59
C GLU A 92 12.56 10.24 7.92
N GLU A 93 13.05 10.90 8.97
CA GLU A 93 12.57 12.22 9.42
C GLU A 93 11.03 12.32 9.52
N ASP A 94 10.41 11.32 10.15
CA ASP A 94 8.94 11.20 10.32
C ASP A 94 8.14 11.17 9.01
N LYS A 95 8.78 10.80 7.89
CA LYS A 95 8.15 10.61 6.59
C LYS A 95 8.46 9.26 5.98
N ILE A 96 7.53 8.73 5.20
CA ILE A 96 7.76 7.58 4.34
C ILE A 96 8.57 8.07 3.14
N VAL A 97 9.73 7.44 2.89
CA VAL A 97 10.68 7.85 1.86
C VAL A 97 10.97 6.77 0.83
N GLU A 98 10.49 5.54 1.05
CA GLU A 98 10.72 4.42 0.15
C GLU A 98 9.67 3.33 0.37
N HIS A 99 9.30 2.64 -0.71
CA HIS A 99 8.21 1.66 -0.72
C HIS A 99 8.53 0.46 -1.62
N TRP A 100 8.25 -0.74 -1.11
CA TRP A 100 8.19 -2.00 -1.85
C TRP A 100 6.85 -2.68 -1.59
N ASP A 101 6.31 -3.36 -2.58
CA ASP A 101 5.10 -4.16 -2.41
C ASP A 101 5.15 -5.52 -3.10
N ILE A 102 4.24 -6.39 -2.64
CA ILE A 102 3.74 -7.55 -3.36
C ILE A 102 2.21 -7.54 -3.27
N VAL A 103 1.57 -7.55 -4.43
CA VAL A 103 0.11 -7.69 -4.56
C VAL A 103 -0.19 -9.14 -4.93
N ALA A 104 -0.93 -9.84 -4.08
CA ALA A 104 -1.20 -11.27 -4.26
C ALA A 104 -2.69 -11.58 -4.13
N SER A 105 -3.29 -12.20 -5.15
CA SER A 105 -4.66 -12.70 -5.05
C SER A 105 -4.81 -13.71 -3.92
N ILE A 106 -5.93 -13.63 -3.20
CA ILE A 106 -6.29 -14.59 -2.16
C ILE A 106 -7.08 -15.72 -2.83
N PRO A 107 -6.59 -16.97 -2.83
CA PRO A 107 -7.28 -18.07 -3.49
C PRO A 107 -8.51 -18.53 -2.68
N ASP A 108 -9.58 -18.93 -3.38
CA ASP A 108 -10.79 -19.50 -2.77
C ASP A 108 -10.52 -20.80 -2.01
N GLN A 109 -9.47 -21.53 -2.39
CA GLN A 109 -9.07 -22.79 -1.79
C GLN A 109 -7.60 -22.72 -1.39
N MET A 110 -7.31 -23.09 -0.14
CA MET A 110 -5.96 -23.23 0.38
C MET A 110 -5.71 -24.68 0.76
N ALA A 111 -4.46 -25.13 0.66
CA ALA A 111 -4.06 -26.47 1.08
C ALA A 111 -4.06 -26.65 2.61
N HIS A 112 -4.38 -25.60 3.36
CA HIS A 112 -4.36 -25.54 4.82
C HIS A 112 -5.46 -24.62 5.34
N ASP A 113 -5.81 -24.77 6.62
CA ASP A 113 -6.89 -24.01 7.26
C ASP A 113 -6.43 -22.73 7.98
N ASN A 114 -5.14 -22.37 7.86
CA ASN A 114 -4.57 -21.22 8.58
C ASN A 114 -5.03 -19.85 8.04
N GLY A 115 -5.71 -19.79 6.90
CA GLY A 115 -6.01 -18.54 6.21
C GLY A 115 -4.80 -17.91 5.51
N LYS A 116 -5.00 -16.70 4.96
CA LYS A 116 -3.95 -15.93 4.25
C LYS A 116 -3.01 -15.17 5.18
N PHE A 117 -3.50 -14.76 6.35
CA PHE A 117 -2.85 -13.87 7.31
C PHE A 117 -2.69 -14.55 8.67
#